data_AF-A0A1V9ZW14-F1
#
_entry.id   AF-A0A1V9ZW14-F1
#
_cell.length_a   1.000
_cell.length_b   1.000
_cell.length_c   1.000
_cell.angle_alpha   90.00
_cell.angle_beta   90.00
_cell.angle_gamma   90.00
#
_symmetry.space_group_name_H-M   'P 1'
#
loop_
_entity.id
_entity.type
_entity.pdbx_description
1 polymer ?
#
loop_
_entity_poly.entity_id
_entity_poly.type
_entity_poly.pdbx_seq_one_letter_code
_entity_poly.pdbx_strand_id
1 'polypeptide(L)'
;MGISLTLILNLGVSLLVSIRMYIYHGVLWIPDLFPSVQFRIQLRGLLCIFVLFCTNWWHLFEYALCNGNAREGWTNTFVLYDIIRSDALMVYLALMLTLTNWIRIRIRLEAVLIIYLVCYMSTEWFIKNIGADANDTSTYLQENYLKNILEANVDGMDLWTIHENTHTNYNIIITELTWWFMACFICIIYTIFAKLYNMFDLESKQFKSWRHMHHLHLCNNDDNSTVSRKSSIMPMNYPKPNLSMKMEPIFHRRHTGSQRTFSSQDINSLRFETKIHCKLCQMYGMVAPLDEYVVDHCWRMYVSQSSIWLLGYFCLCENYLLNINDYPLLLANIVLNRQVFRVYGFSIDESTISDEKVPISNDLFNGMSIFSTSIKKLR
;
A
#
# COMPACT_ATOMS: atom_id res chain seq x y z
N MET A 1 -1.16 8.07 19.02
CA MET A 1 -1.92 6.88 19.47
C MET A 1 -3.09 6.47 18.56
N GLY A 2 -3.74 7.36 17.80
CA GLY A 2 -4.88 6.96 16.94
C GLY A 2 -4.56 5.97 15.82
N ILE A 3 -3.35 6.01 15.23
CA ILE A 3 -2.98 5.20 14.06
C ILE A 3 -2.90 3.71 14.38
N SER A 4 -2.25 3.35 15.49
CA SER A 4 -2.11 1.96 15.92
C SER A 4 -3.47 1.36 16.25
N LEU A 5 -4.37 2.14 16.85
CA LEU A 5 -5.73 1.69 17.18
C LEU A 5 -6.54 1.42 15.90
N THR A 6 -6.49 2.32 14.90
CA THR A 6 -7.15 2.07 13.60
C THR A 6 -6.56 0.85 12.89
N LEU A 7 -5.25 0.66 12.93
CA LEU A 7 -4.58 -0.51 12.36
C LEU A 7 -5.00 -1.80 13.06
N ILE A 8 -5.02 -1.81 14.40
CA ILE A 8 -5.45 -2.96 15.19
C ILE A 8 -6.91 -3.29 14.90
N LEU A 9 -7.78 -2.29 14.78
CA LEU A 9 -9.18 -2.49 14.42
C LEU A 9 -9.32 -3.07 13.01
N ASN A 10 -8.68 -2.46 12.01
CA ASN A 10 -8.74 -2.96 10.63
C ASN A 10 -8.20 -4.39 10.53
N LEU A 11 -7.08 -4.68 11.21
CA LEU A 11 -6.48 -6.01 11.26
C LEU A 11 -7.40 -7.01 11.97
N GLY A 12 -8.02 -6.61 13.08
CA GLY A 12 -9.00 -7.41 13.82
C GLY A 12 -10.22 -7.78 12.97
N VAL A 13 -10.80 -6.81 12.25
CA VAL A 13 -11.90 -7.06 11.30
C VAL A 13 -11.44 -7.99 10.18
N SER A 14 -10.26 -7.74 9.61
CA SER A 14 -9.68 -8.58 8.56
C SER A 14 -9.50 -10.03 9.01
N LEU A 15 -8.99 -10.24 10.22
CA LEU A 15 -8.75 -11.55 10.80
C LEU A 15 -10.07 -12.28 11.08
N LEU A 16 -11.07 -11.58 11.61
CA LEU A 16 -12.41 -12.13 11.85
C LEU A 16 -13.04 -12.60 10.54
N VAL A 17 -12.97 -11.79 9.48
CA VAL A 17 -13.46 -12.13 8.15
C VAL A 17 -12.69 -13.33 7.57
N SER A 18 -11.37 -13.35 7.67
CA SER A 18 -10.52 -14.45 7.20
C SER A 18 -10.85 -15.78 7.90
N ILE A 19 -11.01 -15.77 9.23
CA ILE A 19 -11.39 -16.95 10.02
C ILE A 19 -12.77 -17.46 9.60
N ARG A 20 -13.76 -16.56 9.47
CA ARG A 20 -15.11 -16.95 9.04
C ARG A 20 -15.10 -17.57 7.65
N MET A 21 -14.35 -16.99 6.73
CA MET A 21 -14.20 -17.51 5.37
C MET A 21 -13.54 -18.89 5.36
N TYR A 22 -12.54 -19.11 6.21
CA TYR A 22 -11.92 -20.43 6.38
C TYR A 22 -12.91 -21.47 6.92
N ILE A 23 -13.72 -21.13 7.93
CA ILE A 23 -14.70 -22.05 8.52
C ILE A 23 -15.80 -22.44 7.53
N TYR A 24 -16.35 -21.49 6.76
CA TYR A 24 -17.49 -21.75 5.87
C TYR A 24 -17.10 -22.28 4.49
N HIS A 25 -15.97 -21.83 3.93
CA HIS A 25 -15.58 -22.15 2.57
C HIS A 25 -14.32 -23.01 2.49
N GLY A 26 -13.59 -23.23 3.59
CA GLY A 26 -12.33 -23.97 3.60
C GLY A 26 -11.18 -23.26 2.88
N VAL A 27 -11.36 -21.99 2.50
CA VAL A 27 -10.37 -21.20 1.75
C VAL A 27 -9.70 -20.21 2.69
N LEU A 28 -8.37 -20.27 2.77
CA LEU A 28 -7.58 -19.27 3.48
C LEU A 28 -7.49 -18.01 2.63
N TRP A 29 -8.27 -16.99 2.98
CA TRP A 29 -8.27 -15.70 2.30
C TRP A 29 -7.48 -14.67 3.10
N ILE A 30 -6.52 -13.99 2.44
CA ILE A 30 -5.66 -12.97 3.05
C ILE A 30 -6.10 -11.59 2.56
N PRO A 31 -6.68 -10.74 3.42
CA PRO A 31 -7.09 -9.39 3.06
C PRO A 31 -5.91 -8.46 2.77
N ASP A 32 -6.04 -7.63 1.74
CA ASP A 32 -5.13 -6.50 1.52
C ASP A 32 -5.50 -5.34 2.46
N LEU A 33 -4.68 -5.11 3.49
CA LEU A 33 -4.85 -4.02 4.45
C LEU A 33 -4.17 -2.73 4.00
N PHE A 34 -3.26 -2.81 3.04
CA PHE A 34 -2.35 -1.71 2.73
C PHE A 34 -3.04 -0.43 2.24
N PRO A 35 -4.09 -0.48 1.38
CA PRO A 35 -4.83 0.71 0.94
C PRO A 35 -5.35 1.58 2.10
N SER A 36 -5.70 0.96 3.23
CA SER A 36 -6.19 1.68 4.41
C SER A 36 -5.10 2.50 5.12
N VAL A 37 -3.82 2.17 4.88
CA VAL A 37 -2.66 2.73 5.58
C VAL A 37 -1.84 3.68 4.69
N GLN A 38 -2.02 3.63 3.37
CA GLN A 38 -1.22 4.39 2.39
C GLN A 38 -1.08 5.88 2.74
N PHE A 39 -2.18 6.58 3.02
CA PHE A 39 -2.15 8.01 3.36
C PHE A 39 -1.35 8.28 4.64
N ARG A 40 -1.44 7.39 5.63
CA ARG A 40 -0.73 7.54 6.89
C ARG A 40 0.77 7.31 6.73
N ILE A 41 1.15 6.36 5.87
CA ILE A 41 2.56 6.13 5.50
C ILE A 41 3.12 7.36 4.79
N GLN A 42 2.38 7.94 3.83
CA GLN A 42 2.81 9.18 3.16
C GLN A 42 2.98 10.35 4.12
N LEU A 43 2.02 10.56 5.03
CA LEU A 43 2.09 11.62 6.03
C LEU A 43 3.27 11.40 6.98
N ARG A 44 3.50 10.17 7.44
CA ARG A 44 4.65 9.84 8.30
C ARG A 44 5.96 10.04 7.55
N GLY A 45 6.07 9.57 6.31
CA GLY A 45 7.27 9.76 5.48
C GLY A 45 7.58 11.25 5.26
N LEU A 46 6.56 12.08 5.00
CA LEU A 46 6.71 13.52 4.88
C LEU A 46 7.21 14.15 6.19
N LEU A 47 6.61 13.78 7.33
CA LEU A 47 7.07 14.26 8.63
C LEU A 47 8.52 13.83 8.93
N CYS A 48 8.91 12.60 8.59
CA CYS A 48 10.30 12.14 8.73
C CYS A 48 11.26 13.01 7.90
N ILE A 49 10.92 13.33 6.65
CA ILE A 49 11.73 14.23 5.81
C ILE A 49 11.81 15.63 6.43
N PHE A 50 10.70 16.14 6.98
CA PHE A 50 10.67 17.44 7.63
C PHE A 50 11.56 17.47 8.89
N VAL A 51 11.53 16.42 9.70
CA VAL A 51 12.41 16.29 10.88
C VAL A 51 13.88 16.21 10.46
N LEU A 52 14.22 15.47 9.41
CA LEU A 52 15.58 15.43 8.87
C LEU A 52 16.06 16.82 8.45
N PHE A 53 15.20 17.62 7.82
CA PHE A 53 15.51 18.99 7.46
C PHE A 53 15.71 19.90 8.68
N CYS A 54 14.80 19.84 9.66
CA CYS A 54 14.91 20.65 10.89
C CYS A 54 16.13 20.30 11.75
N THR A 55 16.62 19.07 11.67
CA THR A 55 17.75 18.57 12.46
C THR A 55 19.08 18.59 11.69
N ASN A 56 19.13 19.26 10.52
CA ASN A 56 20.31 19.26 9.65
C ASN A 56 20.87 17.85 9.39
N TRP A 57 20.01 16.84 9.25
CA TRP A 57 20.40 15.44 9.00
C TRP A 57 21.21 14.78 10.11
N TRP A 58 21.24 15.36 11.32
CA TRP A 58 22.06 14.90 12.44
C TRP A 58 21.85 13.41 12.77
N HIS A 59 20.60 12.94 12.87
CA HIS A 59 20.31 11.54 13.20
C HIS A 59 20.84 10.56 12.15
N LEU A 60 20.87 10.98 10.89
CA LEU A 60 21.36 10.15 9.79
C LEU A 60 22.89 10.16 9.75
N PHE A 61 23.49 11.30 10.08
CA PHE A 61 24.93 11.44 10.29
C PHE A 61 25.42 10.57 11.45
N GLU A 62 24.74 10.60 12.60
CA GLU A 62 25.07 9.78 13.76
C GLU A 62 25.02 8.28 13.43
N TYR A 63 23.95 7.83 12.75
CA TYR A 63 23.87 6.46 12.24
C TYR A 63 25.03 6.10 11.33
N ALA A 64 25.33 6.96 10.34
CA ALA A 64 26.38 6.73 9.36
C ALA A 64 27.77 6.69 10.02
N LEU A 65 28.02 7.58 10.97
CA LEU A 65 29.26 7.63 11.74
C LEU A 65 29.47 6.34 12.55
N CYS A 66 28.43 5.86 13.22
CA CYS A 66 28.50 4.65 14.02
C CYS A 66 28.68 3.40 13.15
N ASN A 67 27.98 3.32 12.02
CA ASN A 67 28.12 2.20 11.09
C ASN A 67 29.50 2.19 10.41
N GLY A 68 30.00 3.36 10.01
CA GLY A 68 31.33 3.52 9.43
C GLY A 68 32.43 3.15 10.44
N ASN A 69 32.34 3.64 11.68
CA ASN A 69 33.29 3.30 12.75
C ASN A 69 33.28 1.80 13.08
N ALA A 70 32.11 1.16 13.09
CA ALA A 70 31.99 -0.28 13.31
C ALA A 70 32.63 -1.07 12.16
N ARG A 71 32.49 -0.62 10.91
CA ARG A 71 33.11 -1.26 9.73
C ARG A 71 34.64 -1.21 9.79
N GLU A 72 35.21 -0.05 10.08
CA GLU A 72 36.65 0.14 10.13
C GLU A 72 37.28 -0.38 11.43
N GLY A 73 36.47 -0.80 12.40
CA GLY A 73 36.93 -1.39 13.66
C GLY A 73 37.42 -0.38 14.71
N TRP A 74 37.06 0.91 14.58
CA TRP A 74 37.50 1.96 15.51
C TRP A 74 36.70 1.98 16.82
N THR A 75 35.37 2.10 16.73
CA THR A 75 34.47 2.16 17.89
C THR A 75 33.12 1.54 17.59
N ASN A 76 32.49 0.97 18.61
CA ASN A 76 31.11 0.52 18.56
C ASN A 76 30.26 1.37 19.52
N THR A 77 29.71 2.45 19.00
CA THR A 77 28.81 3.37 19.73
C THR A 77 27.38 2.84 19.70
N PHE A 78 26.64 3.04 20.80
CA PHE A 78 25.25 2.59 20.89
C PHE A 78 24.33 3.50 20.08
N VAL A 79 23.96 3.08 18.87
CA VAL A 79 22.87 3.68 18.09
C VAL A 79 21.71 2.69 17.97
N LEU A 80 20.48 3.20 18.09
CA LEU A 80 19.28 2.40 17.89
C LEU A 80 19.00 2.21 16.38
N TYR A 81 19.70 1.27 15.77
CA TYR A 81 19.61 0.93 14.34
C TYR A 81 18.17 0.71 13.86
N ASP A 82 17.31 0.15 14.73
CA ASP A 82 15.91 -0.13 14.42
C ASP A 82 15.07 1.12 14.15
N ILE A 83 15.37 2.24 14.81
CA ILE A 83 14.62 3.49 14.60
C ILE A 83 14.92 4.04 13.21
N ILE A 84 16.21 4.20 12.86
CA ILE A 84 16.62 4.71 11.55
C ILE A 84 16.14 3.78 10.44
N ARG A 85 16.23 2.45 10.62
CA ARG A 85 15.72 1.48 9.66
C ARG A 85 14.21 1.62 9.44
N SER A 86 13.43 1.73 10.52
CA SER A 86 11.98 1.92 10.44
C SER A 86 11.62 3.21 9.70
N ASP A 87 12.29 4.31 10.00
CA ASP A 87 11.98 5.60 9.38
C ASP A 87 12.46 5.67 7.92
N ALA A 88 13.62 5.08 7.60
CA ALA A 88 14.10 4.93 6.22
C ALA A 88 13.15 4.06 5.37
N LEU A 89 12.58 3.00 5.94
CA LEU A 89 11.56 2.18 5.30
C LEU A 89 10.27 2.98 5.06
N MET A 90 9.83 3.79 6.03
CA MET A 90 8.64 4.64 5.88
C MET A 90 8.81 5.67 4.77
N VAL A 91 9.95 6.35 4.71
CA VAL A 91 10.27 7.30 3.63
C VAL A 91 10.33 6.58 2.28
N TYR A 92 10.98 5.41 2.21
CA TYR A 92 11.04 4.59 1.01
C TYR A 92 9.64 4.21 0.49
N LEU A 93 8.77 3.67 1.36
CA LEU A 93 7.40 3.30 0.98
C LEU A 93 6.59 4.53 0.56
N ALA A 94 6.75 5.67 1.23
CA ALA A 94 6.09 6.92 0.84
C ALA A 94 6.52 7.38 -0.56
N LEU A 95 7.82 7.34 -0.86
CA LEU A 95 8.35 7.67 -2.19
C LEU A 95 7.78 6.72 -3.26
N MET A 96 7.81 5.41 -3.01
CA MET A 96 7.27 4.42 -3.96
C MET A 96 5.75 4.57 -4.16
N LEU A 97 4.99 4.96 -3.12
CA LEU A 97 3.58 5.32 -3.26
C LEU A 97 3.38 6.54 -4.16
N THR A 98 4.18 7.60 -3.96
CA THR A 98 4.07 8.79 -4.82
C THR A 98 4.45 8.47 -6.27
N LEU A 99 5.48 7.65 -6.48
CA LEU A 99 5.93 7.20 -7.79
C LEU A 99 4.85 6.37 -8.51
N THR A 100 4.28 5.37 -7.84
CA THR A 100 3.23 4.51 -8.41
C THR A 100 1.95 5.29 -8.73
N ASN A 101 1.59 6.26 -7.89
CA ASN A 101 0.48 7.18 -8.16
C ASN A 101 0.77 8.13 -9.33
N TRP A 102 2.01 8.58 -9.49
CA TRP A 102 2.41 9.41 -10.61
C TRP A 102 2.39 8.63 -11.93
N ILE A 103 2.93 7.42 -11.91
CA ILE A 103 2.96 6.49 -13.06
C ILE A 103 1.58 5.91 -13.37
N ARG A 104 0.64 5.97 -12.41
CA ARG A 104 -0.71 5.37 -12.43
C ARG A 104 -0.68 3.86 -12.65
N ILE A 105 0.14 3.17 -11.86
CA ILE A 105 0.27 1.71 -11.89
C ILE A 105 -0.06 1.11 -10.53
N ARG A 106 -0.55 -0.14 -10.52
CA ARG A 106 -0.68 -0.95 -9.32
C ARG A 106 0.51 -1.88 -9.18
N ILE A 107 1.16 -1.86 -8.02
CA ILE A 107 2.33 -2.69 -7.72
C ILE A 107 2.11 -3.48 -6.44
N ARG A 108 2.63 -4.70 -6.38
CA ARG A 108 2.61 -5.53 -5.16
C ARG A 108 3.51 -4.92 -4.09
N LEU A 109 2.96 -4.70 -2.89
CA LEU A 109 3.71 -4.24 -1.73
C LEU A 109 4.87 -5.19 -1.38
N GLU A 110 4.61 -6.50 -1.44
CA GLU A 110 5.60 -7.54 -1.12
C GLU A 110 6.86 -7.39 -1.95
N ALA A 111 6.74 -7.14 -3.26
CA ALA A 111 7.89 -6.96 -4.15
C ALA A 111 8.73 -5.75 -3.72
N VAL A 112 8.09 -4.63 -3.39
CA VAL A 112 8.75 -3.40 -2.93
C VAL A 112 9.48 -3.63 -1.60
N LEU A 113 8.86 -4.35 -0.66
CA LEU A 113 9.48 -4.71 0.61
C LEU A 113 10.65 -5.69 0.44
N ILE A 114 10.51 -6.70 -0.43
CA ILE A 114 11.57 -7.66 -0.71
C ILE A 114 12.79 -6.95 -1.32
N ILE A 115 12.59 -6.05 -2.29
CA ILE A 115 13.68 -5.26 -2.87
C ILE A 115 14.43 -4.49 -1.78
N TYR A 116 13.69 -3.80 -0.89
CA TYR A 116 14.29 -3.08 0.23
C TYR A 116 15.08 -3.99 1.17
N LEU A 117 14.50 -5.12 1.59
CA LEU A 117 15.12 -6.06 2.52
C LEU A 117 16.37 -6.72 1.92
N VAL A 118 16.33 -7.14 0.66
CA VAL A 118 17.48 -7.72 -0.04
C VAL A 118 18.61 -6.70 -0.14
N CYS A 119 18.30 -5.44 -0.43
CA CYS A 119 19.30 -4.37 -0.47
C CYS A 119 19.91 -4.13 0.91
N TYR A 120 19.08 -4.11 1.96
CA TYR A 120 19.53 -3.95 3.34
C TYR A 120 20.43 -5.11 3.80
N MET A 121 20.08 -6.36 3.49
CA MET A 121 20.92 -7.52 3.82
C MET A 121 22.26 -7.50 3.06
N SER A 122 22.31 -6.84 1.91
CA SER A 122 23.50 -6.74 1.07
C SER A 122 24.26 -5.42 1.27
N THR A 123 24.05 -4.72 2.40
CA THR A 123 24.60 -3.38 2.66
C THR A 123 26.13 -3.33 2.49
N GLU A 124 26.86 -4.27 3.10
CA GLU A 124 28.33 -4.31 3.01
C GLU A 124 28.84 -4.45 1.57
N TRP A 125 28.14 -5.26 0.76
CA TRP A 125 28.48 -5.47 -0.64
C TRP A 125 28.29 -4.20 -1.47
N PHE A 126 27.21 -3.45 -1.21
CA PHE A 126 26.96 -2.18 -1.89
C PHE A 126 27.98 -1.13 -1.53
N ILE A 127 28.32 -0.98 -0.25
CA ILE A 127 29.28 0.02 0.19
C ILE A 127 30.67 -0.27 -0.38
N LYS A 128 31.09 -1.55 -0.38
CA LYS A 128 32.42 -1.94 -0.89
C LYS A 128 32.59 -1.71 -2.41
N ASN A 129 31.54 -1.93 -3.21
CA ASN A 129 31.65 -1.91 -4.67
C ASN A 129 31.16 -0.59 -5.30
N ILE A 130 30.21 0.10 -4.67
CA ILE A 130 29.50 1.27 -5.22
C ILE A 130 29.64 2.50 -4.30
N GLY A 131 30.29 2.38 -3.13
CA GLY A 131 30.55 3.48 -2.21
C GLY A 131 31.12 4.70 -2.93
N ALA A 132 30.33 5.79 -2.98
CA ALA A 132 30.63 6.96 -3.80
C ALA A 132 31.98 7.61 -3.43
N ASP A 133 32.31 7.65 -2.13
CA ASP A 133 33.58 8.21 -1.61
C ASP A 133 34.05 7.44 -0.37
N ALA A 134 34.37 6.16 -0.55
CA ALA A 134 34.79 5.29 0.56
C ALA A 134 36.11 5.75 1.22
N ASN A 135 37.07 6.23 0.42
CA ASN A 135 38.37 6.69 0.93
C ASN A 135 38.22 7.95 1.79
N ASP A 136 37.52 8.98 1.30
CA ASP A 136 37.30 10.22 2.05
C ASP A 136 36.46 9.99 3.32
N THR A 137 35.56 9.00 3.27
CA THR A 137 34.81 8.55 4.43
C THR A 137 35.75 7.93 5.47
N SER A 138 36.65 7.03 5.05
CA SER A 138 37.60 6.37 5.97
C SER A 138 38.58 7.36 6.61
N THR A 139 39.08 8.33 5.85
CA THR A 139 40.00 9.36 6.38
C THR A 139 39.28 10.25 7.38
N TYR A 140 38.06 10.69 7.08
CA TYR A 140 37.27 11.47 8.03
C TYR A 140 36.96 10.69 9.31
N LEU A 141 36.60 9.41 9.20
CA LEU A 141 36.32 8.57 10.37
C LEU A 141 37.55 8.44 11.26
N GLN A 142 38.72 8.20 10.66
CA GLN A 142 39.99 8.15 11.37
C GLN A 142 40.33 9.49 12.03
N GLU A 143 40.22 10.61 11.32
CA GLU A 143 40.47 11.94 11.88
C GLU A 143 39.53 12.27 13.03
N ASN A 144 38.23 11.95 12.87
CA ASN A 144 37.23 12.17 13.90
C ASN A 144 37.47 11.29 15.13
N TYR A 145 37.92 10.06 14.93
CA TYR A 145 38.33 9.18 16.03
C TYR A 145 39.55 9.75 16.77
N LEU A 146 40.61 10.12 16.05
CA LEU A 146 41.86 10.65 16.64
C LEU A 146 41.64 11.97 17.39
N LYS A 147 40.68 12.80 16.97
CA LYS A 147 40.30 14.02 17.71
C LYS A 147 39.73 13.76 19.11
N ASN A 148 39.27 12.55 19.41
CA ASN A 148 38.86 12.17 20.75
C ASN A 148 40.06 11.79 21.64
N ILE A 149 41.26 11.65 21.08
CA ILE A 149 42.45 11.23 21.81
C ILE A 149 43.34 12.45 22.02
N LEU A 150 43.62 12.77 23.29
CA LEU A 150 44.66 13.74 23.64
C LEU A 150 45.97 12.98 23.90
N GLU A 151 46.93 13.16 23.01
CA GLU A 151 48.26 12.56 23.12
C GLU A 151 49.03 13.13 24.31
N ALA A 152 49.49 12.26 25.20
CA ALA A 152 50.35 12.67 26.31
C ALA A 152 51.81 12.77 25.83
N ASN A 153 52.30 13.98 25.56
CA ASN A 153 53.62 14.26 24.99
C ASN A 153 54.86 13.70 25.75
N VAL A 154 54.69 13.09 26.93
CA VAL A 154 55.80 12.57 27.77
C VAL A 154 55.35 11.33 28.56
N ASP A 155 55.51 10.14 27.98
CA ASP A 155 55.37 8.82 28.65
C ASP A 155 54.05 8.58 29.42
N GLY A 156 53.01 9.36 29.13
CA GLY A 156 51.69 9.26 29.76
C GLY A 156 50.73 8.37 28.98
N MET A 157 49.68 7.91 29.65
CA MET A 157 48.55 7.25 28.98
C MET A 157 47.70 8.30 28.27
N ASP A 158 47.38 8.07 27.00
CA ASP A 158 46.52 8.96 26.22
C ASP A 158 45.15 9.11 26.88
N LEU A 159 44.66 10.35 26.91
CA LEU A 159 43.38 10.66 27.52
C LEU A 159 42.28 10.68 26.47
N TRP A 160 41.24 9.89 26.70
CA TRP A 160 40.02 9.96 25.92
C TRP A 160 39.18 11.16 26.34
N THR A 161 38.83 11.98 25.37
CA THR A 161 38.01 13.18 25.53
C THR A 161 36.83 13.16 24.56
N ILE A 162 35.92 14.13 24.74
CA ILE A 162 34.71 14.26 23.93
C ILE A 162 34.97 15.33 22.87
N HIS A 163 34.95 14.95 21.60
CA HIS A 163 34.93 15.89 20.48
C HIS A 163 33.49 16.17 20.01
N GLU A 164 33.11 17.45 19.99
CA GLU A 164 31.82 17.88 19.45
C GLU A 164 31.92 18.10 17.94
N ASN A 165 31.05 17.42 17.17
CA ASN A 165 30.91 17.63 15.73
C ASN A 165 29.88 18.74 15.46
N THR A 166 30.36 19.91 15.06
CA THR A 166 29.51 21.10 14.77
C THR A 166 28.87 21.08 13.38
N HIS A 167 29.37 20.22 12.48
CA HIS A 167 28.92 20.13 11.09
C HIS A 167 28.66 18.69 10.67
N THR A 168 27.61 18.47 9.88
CA THR A 168 27.29 17.16 9.31
C THR A 168 28.05 16.93 8.01
N ASN A 169 28.88 15.89 7.97
CA ASN A 169 29.54 15.48 6.74
C ASN A 169 28.61 14.61 5.89
N TYR A 170 28.16 15.16 4.75
CA TYR A 170 27.24 14.47 3.84
C TYR A 170 27.88 13.29 3.10
N ASN A 171 29.21 13.26 2.92
CA ASN A 171 29.89 12.20 2.18
C ASN A 171 29.76 10.86 2.90
N ILE A 172 29.83 10.87 4.24
CA ILE A 172 29.64 9.68 5.07
C ILE A 172 28.19 9.19 4.96
N ILE A 173 27.23 10.11 5.05
CA ILE A 173 25.80 9.78 4.92
C ILE A 173 25.53 9.11 3.57
N ILE A 174 26.03 9.69 2.48
CA ILE A 174 25.84 9.16 1.12
C ILE A 174 26.48 7.77 1.00
N THR A 175 27.71 7.60 1.49
CA THR A 175 28.45 6.34 1.42
C THR A 175 27.73 5.23 2.20
N GLU A 176 27.34 5.48 3.44
CA GLU A 176 26.65 4.50 4.29
C GLU A 176 25.20 4.20 3.84
N LEU A 177 24.54 5.14 3.17
CA LEU A 177 23.18 4.95 2.63
C LEU A 177 23.15 4.61 1.14
N THR A 178 24.28 4.26 0.53
CA THR A 178 24.33 3.80 -0.87
C THR A 178 23.35 2.66 -1.14
N TRP A 179 23.22 1.71 -0.23
CA TRP A 179 22.26 0.60 -0.34
C TRP A 179 20.80 1.07 -0.42
N TRP A 180 20.44 2.14 0.30
CA TRP A 180 19.08 2.69 0.31
C TRP A 180 18.77 3.43 -1.00
N PHE A 181 19.72 4.19 -1.52
CA PHE A 181 19.61 4.81 -2.84
C PHE A 181 19.51 3.75 -3.94
N MET A 182 20.27 2.67 -3.83
CA MET A 182 20.20 1.55 -4.76
C MET A 182 18.85 0.84 -4.68
N ALA A 183 18.29 0.64 -3.49
CA ALA A 183 16.95 0.10 -3.31
C ALA A 183 15.89 0.97 -4.00
N CYS A 184 16.01 2.29 -3.89
CA CYS A 184 15.15 3.24 -4.63
C CYS A 184 15.30 3.06 -6.14
N PHE A 185 16.54 3.00 -6.63
CA PHE A 185 16.83 2.86 -8.06
C PHE A 185 16.31 1.55 -8.66
N ILE A 186 16.58 0.41 -8.01
CA ILE A 186 16.08 -0.91 -8.42
C ILE A 186 14.55 -0.92 -8.44
N CYS A 187 13.92 -0.31 -7.44
CA CYS A 187 12.46 -0.23 -7.40
C CYS A 187 11.90 0.65 -8.54
N ILE A 188 12.54 1.77 -8.86
CA ILE A 188 12.16 2.59 -10.02
C ILE A 188 12.23 1.76 -11.31
N ILE A 189 13.33 1.03 -11.54
CA ILE A 189 13.47 0.14 -12.70
C ILE A 189 12.34 -0.89 -12.72
N TYR A 190 12.08 -1.54 -11.59
CA TYR A 190 10.98 -2.50 -11.46
C TYR A 190 9.63 -1.88 -11.81
N THR A 191 9.34 -0.66 -11.33
CA THR A 191 8.07 0.03 -11.65
C THR A 191 7.94 0.37 -13.13
N ILE A 192 9.05 0.76 -13.78
CA ILE A 192 9.08 1.06 -15.21
C ILE A 192 8.89 -0.23 -16.01
N PHE A 193 9.58 -1.31 -15.63
CA PHE A 193 9.44 -2.61 -16.28
C PHE A 193 8.03 -3.18 -16.14
N ALA A 194 7.44 -3.11 -14.94
CA ALA A 194 6.06 -3.51 -14.71
C ALA A 194 5.07 -2.70 -15.57
N LYS A 195 5.34 -1.39 -15.75
CA LYS A 195 4.56 -0.54 -16.65
C LYS A 195 4.69 -0.97 -18.11
N LEU A 196 5.92 -1.21 -18.56
CA LEU A 196 6.18 -1.65 -19.93
C LEU A 196 5.54 -3.00 -20.22
N TYR A 197 5.63 -3.94 -19.27
CA TYR A 197 4.97 -5.25 -19.37
C TYR A 197 3.45 -5.10 -19.48
N ASN A 198 2.82 -4.28 -18.64
CA ASN A 198 1.37 -4.06 -18.72
C ASN A 198 0.93 -3.32 -20.00
N MET A 199 1.82 -2.51 -20.59
CA MET A 199 1.58 -1.84 -21.87
C MET A 199 1.79 -2.76 -23.08
N PHE A 200 2.59 -3.80 -22.91
CA PHE A 200 2.95 -4.74 -23.96
C PHE A 200 1.98 -5.91 -23.96
N ASP A 201 1.04 -5.88 -24.90
CA ASP A 201 0.14 -7.00 -25.08
C ASP A 201 0.85 -8.12 -25.86
N LEU A 202 1.14 -9.22 -25.17
CA LEU A 202 1.85 -10.38 -25.71
C LEU A 202 1.09 -11.04 -26.86
N GLU A 203 -0.25 -11.02 -26.84
CA GLU A 203 -1.08 -11.65 -27.86
C GLU A 203 -1.09 -10.85 -29.16
N SER A 204 -1.22 -9.53 -29.07
CA SER A 204 -1.26 -8.66 -30.26
C SER A 204 0.12 -8.17 -30.71
N LYS A 205 1.19 -8.40 -29.93
CA LYS A 205 2.55 -7.87 -30.15
C LYS A 205 2.58 -6.36 -30.44
N GLN A 206 1.59 -5.62 -29.96
CA GLN A 206 1.45 -4.19 -30.15
C GLN A 206 1.50 -3.47 -28.81
N PHE A 207 2.17 -2.32 -28.79
CA PHE A 207 2.11 -1.41 -27.65
C PHE A 207 0.75 -0.75 -27.61
N LYS A 208 -0.03 -1.04 -26.57
CA LYS A 208 -1.32 -0.40 -26.37
C LYS A 208 -1.10 1.03 -25.85
N SER A 209 -1.82 1.97 -26.43
CA SER A 209 -1.80 3.37 -25.99
C SER A 209 -2.28 3.48 -24.53
N TRP A 210 -1.68 4.41 -23.79
CA TRP A 210 -1.94 4.66 -22.37
C TRP A 210 -3.42 4.89 -22.03
N ARG A 211 -4.22 5.39 -22.99
CA ARG A 211 -5.67 5.58 -22.84
C ARG A 211 -6.46 4.28 -22.95
N HIS A 212 -5.95 3.28 -23.65
CA HIS A 212 -6.65 2.02 -23.90
C HIS A 212 -6.50 1.03 -22.73
N MET A 213 -5.40 1.12 -21.97
CA MET A 213 -5.17 0.28 -20.79
C MET A 213 -6.14 0.51 -19.63
N HIS A 214 -6.66 1.73 -19.46
CA HIS A 214 -7.67 2.02 -18.43
C HIS A 214 -8.97 1.22 -18.61
N HIS A 215 -9.20 0.68 -19.81
CA HIS A 215 -10.40 -0.08 -20.15
C HIS A 215 -10.15 -1.59 -20.33
N LEU A 216 -8.90 -2.05 -20.38
CA LEU A 216 -8.57 -3.38 -20.89
C LEU A 216 -8.25 -4.44 -19.83
N HIS A 217 -7.98 -4.07 -18.58
CA HIS A 217 -7.76 -5.06 -17.51
C HIS A 217 -9.06 -5.76 -17.03
N LEU A 218 -10.11 -5.73 -17.85
CA LEU A 218 -11.49 -6.03 -17.46
C LEU A 218 -12.20 -7.08 -18.30
N CYS A 219 -11.57 -7.55 -19.37
CA CYS A 219 -12.05 -8.74 -20.05
C CYS A 219 -11.16 -9.90 -19.59
N ASN A 220 -11.74 -10.80 -18.81
CA ASN A 220 -11.14 -12.09 -18.53
C ASN A 220 -10.85 -12.77 -19.87
N ASN A 221 -9.57 -13.04 -20.15
CA ASN A 221 -9.12 -13.81 -21.31
C ASN A 221 -8.86 -15.27 -20.90
N ASP A 222 -9.74 -15.83 -20.05
CA ASP A 222 -9.83 -17.28 -19.86
C ASP A 222 -10.63 -17.90 -21.01
N ASP A 223 -10.11 -17.76 -22.23
CA ASP A 223 -10.48 -18.62 -23.38
C ASP A 223 -9.47 -19.78 -23.51
N ASN A 224 -8.91 -20.22 -22.38
CA ASN A 224 -8.21 -21.49 -22.27
C ASN A 224 -9.12 -22.55 -21.64
N SER A 225 -10.16 -22.93 -22.37
CA SER A 225 -10.65 -24.30 -22.30
C SER A 225 -10.60 -24.92 -23.70
N THR A 226 -9.64 -25.81 -23.84
CA THR A 226 -9.49 -26.78 -24.91
C THR A 226 -10.77 -27.57 -25.14
N VAL A 227 -11.63 -27.12 -26.06
CA VAL A 227 -12.60 -28.00 -26.73
C VAL A 227 -12.61 -27.68 -28.22
N SER A 228 -11.78 -28.42 -28.97
CA SER A 228 -11.98 -28.65 -30.39
C SER A 228 -13.33 -29.32 -30.59
N ARG A 229 -14.37 -28.53 -30.90
CA ARG A 229 -15.56 -29.03 -31.59
C ARG A 229 -15.87 -28.09 -32.73
N LYS A 230 -15.55 -28.53 -33.95
CA LYS A 230 -16.10 -28.00 -35.18
C LYS A 230 -17.63 -28.13 -35.11
N SER A 231 -18.30 -27.05 -34.73
CA SER A 231 -19.72 -26.85 -35.05
C SER A 231 -19.88 -25.45 -35.61
N SER A 232 -20.13 -25.39 -36.91
CA SER A 232 -20.64 -24.23 -37.62
C SER A 232 -21.94 -23.78 -36.97
N ILE A 233 -21.89 -22.72 -36.16
CA ILE A 233 -23.08 -22.02 -35.68
C ILE A 233 -22.87 -20.55 -36.01
N MET A 234 -23.85 -19.99 -36.72
CA MET A 234 -23.90 -18.63 -37.23
C MET A 234 -23.58 -17.58 -36.14
N PRO A 235 -22.96 -16.44 -36.51
CA PRO A 235 -22.82 -15.33 -35.60
C PRO A 235 -24.20 -14.75 -35.29
N MET A 236 -24.68 -14.98 -34.07
CA MET A 236 -25.87 -14.35 -33.56
C MET A 236 -25.51 -12.90 -33.19
N ASN A 237 -26.04 -11.96 -33.96
CA ASN A 237 -25.91 -10.52 -33.75
C ASN A 237 -26.46 -10.14 -32.37
N TYR A 238 -25.58 -9.92 -31.40
CA TYR A 238 -25.94 -9.11 -30.24
C TYR A 238 -25.97 -7.64 -30.67
N PRO A 239 -27.04 -6.88 -30.34
CA PRO A 239 -27.05 -5.45 -30.57
C PRO A 239 -25.96 -4.84 -29.68
N LYS A 240 -24.92 -4.27 -30.32
CA LYS A 240 -23.95 -3.41 -29.65
C LYS A 240 -24.75 -2.30 -28.93
N PRO A 241 -24.65 -2.15 -27.60
CA PRO A 241 -25.16 -0.95 -26.98
C PRO A 241 -24.33 0.22 -27.53
N ASN A 242 -25.00 1.15 -28.20
CA ASN A 242 -24.42 2.41 -28.65
C ASN A 242 -24.05 3.26 -27.41
N LEU A 243 -22.98 2.90 -26.70
CA LEU A 243 -22.37 3.75 -25.67
C LEU A 243 -21.38 4.71 -26.34
N SER A 244 -21.90 5.63 -27.16
CA SER A 244 -21.23 6.90 -27.44
C SER A 244 -21.40 7.81 -26.23
N MET A 245 -20.81 7.45 -25.09
CA MET A 245 -20.81 8.29 -23.91
C MET A 245 -19.63 9.25 -24.00
N LYS A 246 -19.91 10.47 -24.46
CA LYS A 246 -18.99 11.60 -24.44
C LYS A 246 -18.76 11.96 -22.97
N MET A 247 -17.76 11.33 -22.37
CA MET A 247 -17.36 11.59 -20.99
C MET A 247 -16.71 12.98 -20.96
N GLU A 248 -17.44 13.99 -20.50
CA GLU A 248 -16.84 15.28 -20.22
C GLU A 248 -15.80 15.13 -19.10
N PRO A 249 -14.62 15.73 -19.24
CA PRO A 249 -13.60 15.68 -18.20
C PRO A 249 -14.07 16.52 -17.02
N ILE A 250 -14.67 15.87 -16.03
CA ILE A 250 -14.96 16.48 -14.73
C ILE A 250 -13.62 16.72 -14.03
N PHE A 251 -13.02 17.88 -14.30
CA PHE A 251 -11.92 18.44 -13.52
C PHE A 251 -12.47 18.87 -12.16
N HIS A 252 -12.63 17.91 -11.24
CA HIS A 252 -12.86 18.22 -9.83
C HIS A 252 -11.53 18.24 -9.05
N ARG A 253 -11.21 19.48 -8.69
CA ARG A 253 -10.26 19.97 -7.68
C ARG A 253 -10.01 18.93 -6.58
N ARG A 254 -8.78 18.40 -6.55
CA ARG A 254 -8.25 17.55 -5.47
C ARG A 254 -8.30 18.31 -4.15
N HIS A 255 -9.26 17.98 -3.29
CA HIS A 255 -9.17 18.28 -1.87
C HIS A 255 -8.74 17.02 -1.13
N THR A 256 -7.50 17.06 -0.66
CA THR A 256 -6.83 16.09 0.19
C THR A 256 -7.47 16.09 1.58
N GLY A 257 -7.97 14.94 2.06
CA GLY A 257 -8.19 14.79 3.52
C GLY A 257 -9.28 13.85 4.01
N SER A 258 -10.15 13.31 3.16
CA SER A 258 -11.20 12.39 3.65
C SER A 258 -11.50 11.34 2.61
N GLN A 259 -11.39 10.05 2.99
CA GLN A 259 -12.07 8.96 2.30
C GLN A 259 -13.57 9.24 2.40
N ARG A 260 -14.13 10.03 1.47
CA ARG A 260 -15.57 10.24 1.41
C ARG A 260 -16.23 8.89 1.12
N THR A 261 -16.94 8.38 2.10
CA THR A 261 -18.07 7.47 1.90
C THR A 261 -19.01 8.06 0.85
N PHE A 262 -19.59 7.23 -0.02
CA PHE A 262 -20.51 7.68 -1.07
C PHE A 262 -21.52 8.70 -0.52
N SER A 263 -21.55 9.91 -1.08
CA SER A 263 -22.56 10.93 -0.82
C SER A 263 -23.88 10.45 -1.41
N SER A 264 -24.98 10.58 -0.66
CA SER A 264 -26.32 10.18 -1.11
C SER A 264 -26.76 10.90 -2.39
N GLN A 265 -26.26 12.11 -2.65
CA GLN A 265 -26.60 12.89 -3.85
C GLN A 265 -25.91 12.39 -5.13
N ASP A 266 -24.78 11.68 -5.01
CA ASP A 266 -24.03 11.17 -6.15
C ASP A 266 -24.59 9.84 -6.68
N ILE A 267 -25.62 9.27 -6.04
CA ILE A 267 -26.08 7.89 -6.28
C ILE A 267 -27.16 7.78 -7.37
N ASN A 268 -27.94 8.84 -7.61
CA ASN A 268 -29.23 8.79 -8.32
C ASN A 268 -29.23 8.53 -9.84
N SER A 269 -28.16 8.02 -10.47
CA SER A 269 -28.21 7.76 -11.94
C SER A 269 -27.30 6.67 -12.50
N LEU A 270 -26.54 5.95 -11.67
CA LEU A 270 -25.56 4.94 -12.12
C LEU A 270 -25.52 3.80 -11.12
N ARG A 271 -25.77 2.58 -11.62
CA ARG A 271 -25.75 1.32 -10.85
C ARG A 271 -24.50 1.25 -9.98
N PHE A 272 -24.65 0.84 -8.74
CA PHE A 272 -23.58 0.71 -7.76
C PHE A 272 -22.33 -0.01 -8.33
N GLU A 273 -22.52 -1.09 -9.08
CA GLU A 273 -21.48 -1.83 -9.79
C GLU A 273 -20.60 -0.95 -10.69
N THR A 274 -21.21 -0.09 -11.51
CA THR A 274 -20.48 0.80 -12.44
C THR A 274 -19.65 1.83 -11.69
N LYS A 275 -20.09 2.27 -10.51
CA LYS A 275 -19.33 3.21 -9.67
C LYS A 275 -18.19 2.53 -8.93
N ILE A 276 -18.43 1.34 -8.37
CA ILE A 276 -17.38 0.47 -7.84
C ILE A 276 -16.31 0.30 -8.91
N HIS A 277 -16.75 -0.05 -10.12
CA HIS A 277 -15.90 -0.29 -11.25
C HIS A 277 -15.01 0.92 -11.58
N CYS A 278 -15.63 2.09 -11.80
CA CYS A 278 -14.88 3.32 -12.05
C CYS A 278 -13.91 3.66 -10.90
N LYS A 279 -14.31 3.41 -9.65
CA LYS A 279 -13.48 3.70 -8.48
C LYS A 279 -12.29 2.74 -8.37
N LEU A 280 -12.49 1.44 -8.64
CA LEU A 280 -11.41 0.46 -8.74
C LEU A 280 -10.43 0.89 -9.83
N CYS A 281 -10.89 1.20 -11.05
CA CYS A 281 -10.02 1.66 -12.14
C CYS A 281 -9.20 2.93 -11.83
N GLN A 282 -9.66 3.73 -10.85
CA GLN A 282 -8.96 4.92 -10.36
C GLN A 282 -8.03 4.66 -9.17
N MET A 283 -8.06 3.46 -8.58
CA MET A 283 -7.11 3.08 -7.53
C MET A 283 -5.75 2.75 -8.14
N TYR A 284 -4.78 3.63 -7.91
CA TYR A 284 -3.37 3.43 -8.20
C TYR A 284 -2.57 3.34 -6.90
N GLY A 285 -1.35 2.83 -6.96
CA GLY A 285 -0.47 2.72 -5.80
C GLY A 285 0.05 1.31 -5.57
N MET A 286 0.53 1.04 -4.36
CA MET A 286 0.86 -0.33 -3.96
C MET A 286 -0.42 -1.03 -3.53
N VAL A 287 -0.96 -1.88 -4.39
CA VAL A 287 -2.24 -2.57 -4.22
C VAL A 287 -2.08 -3.97 -4.76
N ALA A 288 -2.60 -4.97 -4.05
CA ALA A 288 -2.57 -6.35 -4.52
C ALA A 288 -3.24 -6.48 -5.91
N PRO A 289 -2.64 -7.20 -6.87
CA PRO A 289 -3.29 -7.55 -8.12
C PRO A 289 -4.38 -8.56 -7.79
N LEU A 290 -5.60 -8.09 -7.71
CA LEU A 290 -6.77 -8.89 -7.42
C LEU A 290 -7.62 -8.95 -8.69
N ASP A 291 -8.15 -10.13 -8.99
CA ASP A 291 -9.13 -10.28 -10.07
C ASP A 291 -10.33 -9.41 -9.73
N GLU A 292 -10.59 -8.39 -10.55
CA GLU A 292 -11.64 -7.41 -10.27
C GLU A 292 -13.03 -8.01 -10.46
N TYR A 293 -13.15 -8.94 -11.41
CA TYR A 293 -14.38 -9.62 -11.77
C TYR A 293 -14.15 -11.11 -11.92
N VAL A 294 -15.10 -11.89 -11.43
CA VAL A 294 -15.16 -13.33 -11.68
C VAL A 294 -16.36 -13.58 -12.58
N VAL A 295 -16.12 -14.18 -13.74
CA VAL A 295 -17.18 -14.63 -14.64
C VAL A 295 -17.58 -16.04 -14.20
N ASP A 296 -18.85 -16.21 -13.86
CA ASP A 296 -19.39 -17.53 -13.51
C ASP A 296 -19.74 -18.34 -14.76
N HIS A 297 -19.95 -19.65 -14.62
CA HIS A 297 -20.25 -20.58 -15.71
C HIS A 297 -21.48 -20.18 -16.56
N CYS A 298 -22.36 -19.32 -16.01
CA CYS A 298 -23.51 -18.75 -16.71
C CYS A 298 -23.24 -17.40 -17.39
N TRP A 299 -21.97 -17.02 -17.64
CA TRP A 299 -21.57 -15.73 -18.22
C TRP A 299 -22.05 -14.49 -17.43
N ARG A 300 -22.23 -14.65 -16.12
CA ARG A 300 -22.58 -13.55 -15.22
C ARG A 300 -21.30 -13.00 -14.59
N MET A 301 -21.09 -11.69 -14.70
CA MET A 301 -19.98 -11.00 -14.06
C MET A 301 -20.34 -10.66 -12.63
N TYR A 302 -19.47 -11.03 -11.68
CA TYR A 302 -19.60 -10.66 -10.27
C TYR A 302 -18.37 -9.86 -9.84
N VAL A 303 -18.57 -8.90 -8.94
CA VAL A 303 -17.44 -8.21 -8.31
C VAL A 303 -16.75 -9.19 -7.36
N SER A 304 -15.43 -9.31 -7.50
CA SER A 304 -14.65 -10.18 -6.61
C SER A 304 -14.72 -9.71 -5.17
N GLN A 305 -14.73 -10.68 -4.24
CA GLN A 305 -14.72 -10.45 -2.80
C GLN A 305 -13.55 -9.54 -2.37
N SER A 306 -12.40 -9.73 -2.99
CA SER A 306 -11.20 -8.95 -2.70
C SER A 306 -11.31 -7.50 -3.16
N SER A 307 -12.08 -7.22 -4.23
CA SER A 307 -12.32 -5.86 -4.73
C SER A 307 -13.29 -5.07 -3.84
N ILE A 308 -14.30 -5.75 -3.28
CA ILE A 308 -15.20 -5.17 -2.28
C ILE A 308 -14.40 -4.77 -1.03
N TRP A 309 -13.52 -5.67 -0.57
CA TRP A 309 -12.61 -5.40 0.54
C TRP A 309 -11.66 -4.24 0.24
N LEU A 310 -11.06 -4.22 -0.96
CA LEU A 310 -10.14 -3.17 -1.39
C LEU A 310 -10.77 -1.77 -1.32
N LEU A 311 -12.07 -1.67 -1.59
CA LEU A 311 -12.84 -0.42 -1.48
C LEU A 311 -13.19 -0.04 -0.04
N GLY A 312 -12.86 -0.89 0.93
CA GLY A 312 -13.14 -0.70 2.35
C GLY A 312 -14.55 -1.14 2.76
N TYR A 313 -15.15 -2.09 2.04
CA TYR A 313 -16.47 -2.63 2.37
C TYR A 313 -16.39 -4.12 2.74
N PHE A 314 -17.31 -4.57 3.58
CA PHE A 314 -17.50 -6.00 3.90
C PHE A 314 -18.99 -6.29 4.16
N CYS A 315 -19.41 -7.55 4.06
CA CYS A 315 -20.80 -7.92 4.34
C CYS A 315 -21.00 -8.30 5.81
N LEU A 316 -22.03 -7.71 6.41
CA LEU A 316 -22.49 -7.96 7.77
C LEU A 316 -23.81 -8.75 7.72
N CYS A 317 -23.87 -9.90 8.40
CA CYS A 317 -25.05 -10.76 8.50
C CYS A 317 -25.66 -11.14 7.13
N GLU A 318 -24.84 -11.19 6.08
CA GLU A 318 -25.23 -11.49 4.69
C GLU A 318 -26.20 -10.52 4.01
N ASN A 319 -26.75 -9.55 4.76
CA ASN A 319 -27.84 -8.68 4.32
C ASN A 319 -27.41 -7.22 4.19
N TYR A 320 -26.24 -6.84 4.72
CA TYR A 320 -25.79 -5.45 4.68
C TYR A 320 -24.32 -5.34 4.25
N LEU A 321 -24.03 -4.39 3.36
CA LEU A 321 -22.68 -3.99 3.01
C LEU A 321 -22.28 -2.76 3.84
N LEU A 322 -21.31 -2.92 4.73
CA LEU A 322 -20.84 -1.88 5.65
C LEU A 322 -19.45 -1.38 5.26
N ASN A 323 -19.17 -0.10 5.53
CA ASN A 323 -17.80 0.41 5.48
C ASN A 323 -16.99 -0.08 6.69
N ILE A 324 -15.73 -0.47 6.48
CA ILE A 324 -14.83 -0.94 7.53
C ILE A 324 -14.64 0.09 8.65
N ASN A 325 -14.65 1.38 8.31
CA ASN A 325 -14.49 2.47 9.27
C ASN A 325 -15.72 2.65 10.18
N ASP A 326 -16.89 2.19 9.76
CA ASP A 326 -18.14 2.33 10.52
C ASP A 326 -18.35 1.14 11.46
N TYR A 327 -17.61 0.04 11.31
CA TYR A 327 -17.73 -1.14 12.14
C TYR A 327 -17.44 -0.88 13.64
N PRO A 328 -16.37 -0.15 14.03
CA PRO A 328 -16.13 0.18 15.43
C PRO A 328 -17.25 1.03 16.04
N LEU A 329 -17.86 1.92 15.24
CA LEU A 329 -18.98 2.76 15.67
C LEU A 329 -20.23 1.92 15.91
N LEU A 330 -20.49 0.94 15.03
CA LEU A 330 -21.55 -0.03 15.21
C LEU A 330 -21.33 -0.87 16.48
N LEU A 331 -20.11 -1.36 16.69
CA LEU A 331 -19.76 -2.14 17.86
C LEU A 331 -19.93 -1.32 19.15
N ALA A 332 -19.52 -0.05 19.14
CA ALA A 332 -19.74 0.87 20.26
C ALA A 332 -21.24 1.08 20.55
N ASN A 333 -22.07 1.24 19.52
CA ASN A 333 -23.53 1.38 19.70
C ASN A 333 -24.15 0.16 20.37
N ILE A 334 -23.67 -1.04 20.02
CA ILE A 334 -24.21 -2.30 20.54
C ILE A 334 -23.75 -2.54 21.97
N VAL A 335 -22.46 -2.32 22.25
CA VAL A 335 -21.90 -2.42 23.62
C VAL A 335 -22.59 -1.45 24.58
N LEU A 336 -22.89 -0.24 24.12
CA LEU A 336 -23.60 0.77 24.92
C LEU A 336 -25.11 0.57 24.95
N ASN A 337 -25.64 -0.38 24.17
CA ASN A 337 -27.06 -0.60 23.92
C ASN A 337 -27.81 0.72 23.60
N ARG A 338 -27.15 1.63 22.86
CA ARG A 338 -27.63 2.98 22.51
C ARG A 338 -27.15 3.35 21.13
N GLN A 339 -27.99 4.02 20.35
CA GLN A 339 -27.61 4.56 19.03
C GLN A 339 -26.85 5.89 19.20
N VAL A 340 -25.61 5.82 19.67
CA VAL A 340 -24.75 7.00 19.86
C VAL A 340 -24.28 7.55 18.52
N PHE A 341 -23.90 6.66 17.61
CA PHE A 341 -23.41 7.00 16.28
C PHE A 341 -24.38 6.55 15.20
N ARG A 342 -24.56 7.34 14.15
CA ARG A 342 -25.37 6.94 12.99
C ARG A 342 -24.51 6.14 12.03
N VAL A 343 -24.83 4.86 11.87
CA VAL A 343 -24.13 3.95 10.96
C VAL A 343 -25.05 3.61 9.79
N TYR A 344 -24.49 3.63 8.58
CA TYR A 344 -25.23 3.39 7.34
C TYR A 344 -24.61 2.21 6.58
N GLY A 345 -25.46 1.40 5.95
CA GLY A 345 -25.03 0.32 5.06
C GLY A 345 -25.94 0.20 3.84
N PHE A 346 -25.50 -0.52 2.83
CA PHE A 346 -26.36 -0.90 1.69
C PHE A 346 -27.03 -2.22 2.01
N SER A 347 -28.33 -2.38 1.76
CA SER A 347 -28.97 -3.69 1.89
C SER A 347 -28.60 -4.58 0.69
N ILE A 348 -28.54 -5.88 0.94
CA ILE A 348 -28.22 -6.90 -0.05
C ILE A 348 -29.47 -7.77 -0.17
N ASP A 349 -30.17 -7.67 -1.30
CA ASP A 349 -31.33 -8.50 -1.62
C ASP A 349 -30.95 -9.49 -2.70
N GLU A 350 -30.97 -10.79 -2.38
CA GLU A 350 -30.74 -11.90 -3.33
C GLU A 350 -29.55 -11.70 -4.28
N SER A 351 -28.42 -11.23 -3.74
CA SER A 351 -27.15 -10.89 -4.42
C SER A 351 -27.07 -9.52 -5.10
N THR A 352 -28.17 -8.78 -5.20
CA THR A 352 -28.17 -7.39 -5.69
C THR A 352 -28.07 -6.39 -4.55
N ILE A 353 -27.29 -5.33 -4.74
CA ILE A 353 -27.05 -4.30 -3.73
C ILE A 353 -28.05 -3.17 -3.95
N SER A 354 -28.75 -2.77 -2.87
CA SER A 354 -29.61 -1.60 -2.91
C SER A 354 -28.80 -0.35 -3.24
N ASP A 355 -29.31 0.49 -4.13
CA ASP A 355 -28.65 1.77 -4.42
C ASP A 355 -28.70 2.70 -3.21
N GLU A 356 -29.73 2.58 -2.36
CA GLU A 356 -29.91 3.43 -1.19
C GLU A 356 -29.19 2.90 0.05
N LYS A 357 -28.58 3.83 0.80
CA LYS A 357 -28.02 3.55 2.13
C LYS A 357 -29.11 3.60 3.19
N VAL A 358 -29.27 2.52 3.93
CA VAL A 358 -30.23 2.41 5.02
C VAL A 358 -29.50 2.58 6.36
N PRO A 359 -30.04 3.36 7.31
CA PRO A 359 -29.49 3.43 8.66
C PRO A 359 -29.66 2.07 9.35
N ILE A 360 -28.59 1.58 9.95
CA ILE A 360 -28.57 0.29 10.63
C ILE A 360 -29.00 0.50 12.08
N SER A 361 -30.18 -0.04 12.44
CA SER A 361 -30.68 -0.01 13.82
C SER A 361 -30.07 -1.14 14.66
N ASN A 362 -29.81 -0.86 15.93
CA ASN A 362 -29.28 -1.84 16.89
C ASN A 362 -30.21 -3.06 17.06
N ASP A 363 -31.52 -2.86 16.92
CA ASP A 363 -32.55 -3.89 17.15
C ASP A 363 -32.46 -5.06 16.15
N LEU A 364 -31.80 -4.86 15.02
CA LEU A 364 -31.62 -5.88 13.98
C LEU A 364 -30.53 -6.90 14.32
N PHE A 365 -29.68 -6.63 15.33
CA PHE A 365 -28.52 -7.48 15.64
C PHE A 365 -28.59 -8.05 17.05
N ASN A 366 -28.62 -9.37 17.13
CA ASN A 366 -28.30 -10.07 18.37
C ASN A 366 -26.79 -9.95 18.61
N GLY A 367 -26.31 -9.79 19.85
CA GLY A 367 -24.89 -9.57 20.14
C GLY A 367 -23.92 -10.61 19.54
N MET A 368 -24.42 -11.81 19.21
CA MET A 368 -23.69 -12.87 18.53
C MET A 368 -23.73 -12.78 16.99
N SER A 369 -24.74 -12.15 16.39
CA SER A 369 -24.87 -12.05 14.92
C SER A 369 -23.87 -11.08 14.30
N ILE A 370 -23.33 -10.12 15.07
CA ILE A 370 -22.31 -9.15 14.58
C ILE A 370 -21.01 -9.84 14.17
N PHE A 371 -20.72 -11.00 14.77
CA PHE A 371 -19.56 -11.82 14.40
C PHE A 371 -19.81 -12.66 13.14
N SER A 372 -21.01 -12.61 12.55
CA SER A 372 -21.32 -13.22 11.25
C SER A 372 -20.99 -12.26 10.11
N THR A 373 -19.73 -11.83 10.04
CA THR A 373 -19.22 -11.10 8.87
C THR A 373 -18.73 -12.12 7.84
N SER A 374 -19.18 -11.96 6.60
CA SER A 374 -18.69 -12.74 5.47
C SER A 374 -18.41 -11.80 4.31
N ILE A 375 -17.69 -12.26 3.29
CA ILE A 375 -17.66 -11.57 2.01
C ILE A 375 -18.34 -12.50 1.02
N LYS A 376 -19.53 -12.12 0.53
CA LYS A 376 -20.21 -12.86 -0.54
C LYS A 376 -19.78 -12.31 -1.90
N LYS A 377 -19.90 -13.15 -2.93
CA LYS A 377 -19.89 -12.66 -4.32
C LYS A 377 -21.15 -11.82 -4.49
N LEU A 378 -20.97 -10.54 -4.80
CA LEU A 378 -22.07 -9.62 -5.03
C LEU A 378 -22.26 -9.43 -6.52
N ARG A 379 -23.52 -9.40 -6.93
CA ARG A 379 -23.94 -9.10 -8.29
C ARG A 379 -24.02 -7.60 -8.46
#